data_AF-X7ZMX4-F1
#
_entry.id   AF-X7ZMX4-F1
#
_cell.length_a   1.000
_cell.length_b   1.000
_cell.length_c   1.000
_cell.angle_alpha   90.00
_cell.angle_beta   90.00
_cell.angle_gamma   90.00
#
_symmetry.space_group_name_H-M   'P 1'
#
loop_
_entity.id
_entity.type
_entity.pdbx_description
1 polymer ?
#
loop_
_entity_poly.entity_id
_entity_poly.type
_entity_poly.pdbx_seq_one_letter_code
_entity_poly.pdbx_strand_id
1 'polypeptide(L)'
;MDQYGNPLLNISVGGGPSLPVIVDSGSTGLLVPPQYVNVAALGPPTGTGSVSYGLSNTGRLYIDYQTYQTTVNFGNGIVSPSATVAVATSAYLGTPSHPIDPSLLPAYLGVGPNNMFPFATPTNAALPVGMNQGVLINMPRGLLEFGPNSLPPIVQLNGAPGTMVQVQINNGLPQTVPAYIDSGGVGGTIPQSLVPDLAVGNHLPEGTTITVTTINGVPLYTQTVTAANSPTVVSSGNPFNTGNYPFSIGPIYIWNDPSPIGTTVFDRLA
;
A
#
# COMPACT_ATOMS: atom_id res chain seq x y z
N MET A 1 -11.81 -1.10 -7.91
CA MET A 1 -11.37 -0.12 -6.90
C MET A 1 -12.47 0.02 -5.86
N ASP A 2 -12.15 0.40 -4.63
CA ASP A 2 -13.14 0.77 -3.62
C ASP A 2 -13.62 2.22 -3.80
N GLN A 3 -14.47 2.70 -2.88
CA GLN A 3 -14.99 4.08 -2.90
C GLN A 3 -13.94 5.16 -2.62
N TYR A 4 -12.74 4.77 -2.18
CA TYR A 4 -11.62 5.66 -1.87
C TYR A 4 -10.54 5.63 -2.97
N GLY A 5 -10.75 4.85 -4.02
CA GLY A 5 -9.83 4.70 -5.15
C GLY A 5 -8.75 3.64 -4.94
N ASN A 6 -8.80 2.84 -3.88
CA ASN A 6 -7.81 1.80 -3.65
C ASN A 6 -8.00 0.63 -4.64
N PRO A 7 -6.92 0.04 -5.18
CA PRO A 7 -7.02 -1.16 -6.01
C PRO A 7 -7.47 -2.36 -5.16
N LEU A 8 -8.38 -3.15 -5.73
CA LEU A 8 -8.94 -4.33 -5.06
C LEU A 8 -8.58 -5.60 -5.84
N LEU A 9 -8.30 -6.67 -5.11
CA LEU A 9 -8.16 -8.02 -5.65
C LEU A 9 -9.03 -8.97 -4.82
N ASN A 10 -9.79 -9.86 -5.45
CA ASN A 10 -10.45 -10.93 -4.71
C ASN A 10 -9.46 -12.05 -4.44
N ILE A 11 -9.34 -12.48 -3.18
CA ILE A 11 -8.51 -13.61 -2.78
C ILE A 11 -9.30 -14.61 -1.95
N SER A 12 -8.83 -15.85 -1.89
CA SER A 12 -9.26 -16.86 -0.92
C SER A 12 -8.08 -17.32 -0.08
N VAL A 13 -8.28 -17.40 1.24
CA VAL A 13 -7.23 -17.76 2.21
C VAL A 13 -7.57 -19.09 2.86
N GLY A 14 -6.69 -20.09 2.73
CA GLY A 14 -6.85 -21.41 3.34
C GLY A 14 -8.14 -22.13 2.97
N GLY A 15 -8.67 -21.91 1.76
CA GLY A 15 -9.96 -22.45 1.31
C GLY A 15 -11.19 -21.71 1.85
N GLY A 16 -11.00 -20.54 2.47
CA GLY A 16 -12.06 -19.62 2.86
C GLY A 16 -12.76 -18.96 1.66
N PRO A 17 -13.77 -18.10 1.92
CA PRO A 17 -14.49 -17.41 0.86
C PRO A 17 -13.57 -16.51 0.01
N SER A 18 -13.96 -16.29 -1.25
CA SER A 18 -13.28 -15.33 -2.12
C SER A 18 -13.80 -13.92 -1.82
N LEU A 19 -12.97 -13.08 -1.19
CA LEU A 19 -13.34 -11.73 -0.72
C LEU A 19 -12.31 -10.68 -1.17
N PRO A 20 -12.72 -9.40 -1.32
CA PRO A 20 -11.84 -8.33 -1.81
C PRO A 20 -10.83 -7.87 -0.76
N VAL A 21 -9.56 -7.75 -1.14
CA VAL A 21 -8.49 -7.11 -0.35
C VAL A 21 -8.01 -5.84 -1.03
N ILE A 22 -7.60 -4.85 -0.25
CA ILE A 22 -6.87 -3.67 -0.72
C ILE A 22 -5.45 -4.12 -1.08
N VAL A 23 -5.04 -3.89 -2.33
CA VAL A 23 -3.64 -4.11 -2.74
C VAL A 23 -2.84 -2.89 -2.35
N ASP A 24 -1.93 -3.06 -1.40
CA ASP A 24 -1.27 -1.99 -0.68
C ASP A 24 0.24 -2.06 -0.90
N SER A 25 0.78 -1.19 -1.75
CA SER A 25 2.24 -1.08 -1.94
C SER A 25 2.91 -0.38 -0.76
N GLY A 26 2.15 0.29 0.11
CA GLY A 26 2.60 0.92 1.35
C GLY A 26 2.88 -0.04 2.49
N SER A 27 2.44 -1.31 2.42
CA SER A 27 2.66 -2.31 3.47
C SER A 27 3.20 -3.64 2.94
N THR A 28 3.58 -4.53 3.85
CA THR A 28 4.24 -5.81 3.55
C THR A 28 3.53 -6.97 4.25
N GLY A 29 2.84 -7.83 3.48
CA GLY A 29 2.18 -9.03 4.00
C GLY A 29 0.65 -8.93 4.03
N LEU A 30 -0.02 -10.06 4.33
CA LEU A 30 -1.47 -10.18 4.28
C LEU A 30 -2.06 -10.13 5.69
N LEU A 31 -2.90 -9.13 5.94
CA LEU A 31 -3.74 -9.00 7.14
C LEU A 31 -5.21 -9.09 6.74
N VAL A 32 -5.92 -10.05 7.31
CA VAL A 32 -7.34 -10.27 7.02
C VAL A 32 -8.20 -10.29 8.29
N PRO A 33 -9.45 -9.80 8.21
CA PRO A 33 -10.50 -10.07 9.18
C PRO A 33 -10.82 -11.58 9.33
N PRO A 34 -11.38 -12.02 10.47
CA PRO A 34 -11.71 -13.42 10.72
C PRO A 34 -12.57 -14.10 9.65
N GLN A 35 -13.48 -13.37 8.99
CA GLN A 35 -14.40 -13.94 7.98
C GLN A 35 -13.73 -14.36 6.66
N TYR A 36 -12.45 -14.01 6.45
CA TYR A 36 -11.69 -14.43 5.26
C TYR A 36 -11.22 -15.88 5.34
N VAL A 37 -11.26 -16.47 6.53
CA VAL A 37 -10.69 -17.78 6.82
C VAL A 37 -11.68 -18.66 7.57
N ASN A 38 -11.52 -19.98 7.42
CA ASN A 38 -12.06 -20.92 8.39
C ASN A 38 -10.98 -21.19 9.45
N VAL A 39 -10.98 -20.42 10.54
CA VAL A 39 -9.94 -20.51 11.59
C VAL A 39 -9.76 -21.94 12.11
N ALA A 40 -10.85 -22.70 12.26
CA ALA A 40 -10.78 -24.08 12.72
C ALA A 40 -10.03 -25.02 11.75
N ALA A 41 -9.97 -24.68 10.46
CA ALA A 41 -9.27 -25.43 9.43
C ALA A 41 -7.80 -24.99 9.22
N LEU A 42 -7.38 -23.86 9.79
CA LEU A 42 -6.00 -23.35 9.64
C LEU A 42 -4.98 -24.10 10.51
N GLY A 43 -5.45 -24.87 11.50
CA GLY A 43 -4.57 -25.46 12.52
C GLY A 43 -4.20 -24.45 13.62
N PRO A 44 -3.23 -24.78 14.48
CA PRO A 44 -2.80 -23.87 15.55
C PRO A 44 -2.08 -22.62 14.98
N PRO A 45 -2.21 -21.46 15.64
CA PRO A 45 -1.45 -20.27 15.28
C PRO A 45 0.07 -20.53 15.30
N THR A 46 0.78 -19.96 14.33
CA THR A 46 2.25 -20.01 14.25
C THR A 46 2.93 -18.86 15.00
N GLY A 47 2.15 -17.88 15.48
CA GLY A 47 2.65 -16.71 16.19
C GLY A 47 1.57 -15.66 16.42
N THR A 48 1.96 -14.53 16.98
CA THR A 48 1.12 -13.35 17.24
C THR A 48 1.88 -12.07 16.90
N GLY A 49 1.16 -10.98 16.71
CA GLY A 49 1.75 -9.65 16.52
C GLY A 49 0.69 -8.56 16.57
N SER A 50 1.13 -7.33 16.33
CA SER A 50 0.25 -6.18 16.19
C SER A 50 0.75 -5.24 15.09
N VAL A 51 -0.17 -4.46 14.53
CA VAL A 51 0.10 -3.45 13.51
C VAL A 51 -0.79 -2.23 13.76
N SER A 52 -0.39 -1.07 13.23
CA SER A 52 -1.22 0.13 13.30
C SER A 52 -1.29 0.86 11.98
N TYR A 53 -2.46 1.41 11.67
CA TYR A 53 -2.73 2.20 10.47
C TYR A 53 -3.31 3.57 10.87
N GLY A 54 -2.97 4.62 10.12
CA GLY A 54 -3.51 5.96 10.32
C GLY A 54 -2.53 6.98 10.90
N LEU A 55 -2.92 8.26 10.79
CA LEU A 55 -2.00 9.39 10.90
C LEU A 55 -1.97 10.07 12.28
N SER A 56 -3.05 9.98 13.07
CA SER A 56 -3.18 10.67 14.37
C SER A 56 -3.31 9.69 15.53
N ASN A 57 -2.89 10.07 16.73
CA ASN A 57 -2.98 9.17 17.90
C ASN A 57 -4.42 8.80 18.29
N THR A 58 -5.40 9.67 18.01
CA THR A 58 -6.82 9.42 18.31
C THR A 58 -7.54 8.67 17.19
N GLY A 59 -7.07 8.79 15.95
CA GLY A 59 -7.62 8.10 14.77
C GLY A 59 -6.82 6.88 14.31
N ARG A 60 -5.73 6.54 15.00
CA ARG A 60 -4.87 5.40 14.66
C ARG A 60 -5.58 4.10 15.03
N LEU A 61 -5.75 3.24 14.03
CA LEU A 61 -6.27 1.91 14.17
C LEU A 61 -5.14 0.99 14.61
N TYR A 62 -5.30 0.31 15.73
CA TYR A 62 -4.41 -0.74 16.20
C TYR A 62 -5.11 -2.09 16.03
N ILE A 63 -4.37 -3.08 15.54
CA ILE A 63 -4.89 -4.42 15.26
C ILE A 63 -3.90 -5.43 15.83
N ASP A 64 -4.36 -6.28 16.74
CA ASP A 64 -3.64 -7.48 17.14
C ASP A 64 -4.08 -8.65 16.27
N TYR A 65 -3.17 -9.57 16.00
CA TYR A 65 -3.42 -10.71 15.15
C TYR A 65 -2.69 -11.96 15.60
N GLN A 66 -3.18 -13.10 15.10
CA GLN A 66 -2.48 -14.37 15.08
C GLN A 66 -1.98 -14.65 13.67
N THR A 67 -0.83 -15.31 13.55
CA THR A 67 -0.29 -15.72 12.25
C THR A 67 -0.56 -17.19 11.98
N TYR A 68 -0.75 -17.52 10.70
CA TYR A 68 -0.97 -18.88 10.22
C TYR A 68 -0.18 -19.11 8.93
N GLN A 69 0.25 -20.34 8.70
CA GLN A 69 0.79 -20.79 7.41
C GLN A 69 -0.30 -21.47 6.61
N THR A 70 -0.69 -20.88 5.48
CA THR A 70 -1.75 -21.43 4.64
C THR A 70 -1.62 -21.00 3.18
N THR A 71 -2.46 -21.55 2.30
CA THR A 71 -2.51 -21.17 0.89
C THR A 71 -3.22 -19.83 0.71
N VAL A 72 -2.77 -19.01 -0.22
CA VAL A 72 -3.49 -17.82 -0.70
C VAL A 72 -3.74 -17.96 -2.19
N ASN A 73 -5.00 -17.96 -2.60
CA ASN A 73 -5.43 -18.01 -3.98
C ASN A 73 -5.78 -16.59 -4.45
N PHE A 74 -5.07 -16.09 -5.45
CA PHE A 74 -5.21 -14.76 -6.03
C PHE A 74 -6.16 -14.73 -7.25
N GLY A 75 -6.83 -15.85 -7.55
CA GLY A 75 -7.66 -16.04 -8.73
C GLY A 75 -6.91 -16.66 -9.91
N ASN A 76 -7.64 -17.09 -10.94
CA ASN A 76 -7.10 -17.62 -12.20
C ASN A 76 -6.05 -18.75 -12.05
N GLY A 77 -6.12 -19.53 -10.96
CA GLY A 77 -5.15 -20.59 -10.67
C GLY A 77 -3.81 -20.12 -10.09
N ILE A 78 -3.67 -18.82 -9.81
CA ILE A 78 -2.49 -18.24 -9.17
C ILE A 78 -2.62 -18.47 -7.66
N VAL A 79 -1.90 -19.46 -7.14
CA VAL A 79 -2.00 -19.90 -5.75
C VAL A 79 -0.62 -20.00 -5.13
N SER A 80 -0.43 -19.41 -3.95
CA SER A 80 0.74 -19.67 -3.12
C SER A 80 0.60 -21.02 -2.41
N PRO A 81 1.60 -21.91 -2.47
CA PRO A 81 1.54 -23.21 -1.79
C PRO A 81 1.54 -23.06 -0.26
N SER A 82 2.20 -22.03 0.27
CA SER A 82 2.18 -21.67 1.68
C SER A 82 2.66 -20.23 1.85
N ALA A 83 1.89 -19.40 2.54
CA ALA A 83 2.23 -18.03 2.88
C ALA A 83 1.81 -17.72 4.32
N THR A 84 2.54 -16.78 4.94
CA THR A 84 2.17 -16.24 6.25
C THR A 84 0.99 -15.30 6.10
N VAL A 85 -0.07 -15.56 6.88
CA VAL A 85 -1.26 -14.71 6.92
C VAL A 85 -1.53 -14.29 8.35
N ALA A 86 -1.74 -12.99 8.57
CA ALA A 86 -2.24 -12.45 9.82
C ALA A 86 -3.77 -12.45 9.81
N VAL A 87 -4.39 -13.04 10.83
CA VAL A 87 -5.83 -12.99 11.06
C VAL A 87 -6.08 -12.13 12.28
N ALA A 88 -6.81 -11.02 12.11
CA ALA A 88 -7.09 -10.07 13.17
C ALA A 88 -7.86 -10.74 14.32
N THR A 89 -7.42 -10.51 15.56
CA THR A 89 -8.05 -11.04 16.79
C THR A 89 -8.74 -9.96 17.60
N SER A 90 -8.20 -8.74 17.59
CA SER A 90 -8.74 -7.57 18.28
C SER A 90 -8.31 -6.30 17.56
N ALA A 91 -9.10 -5.24 17.68
CA ALA A 91 -8.75 -3.93 17.17
C ALA A 91 -9.33 -2.80 18.03
N TYR A 92 -8.72 -1.62 17.98
CA TYR A 92 -9.21 -0.41 18.65
C TYR A 92 -8.73 0.88 17.98
N LEU A 93 -9.45 1.98 18.18
CA LEU A 93 -9.06 3.32 17.72
C LEU A 93 -8.41 4.12 18.84
N GLY A 94 -7.13 4.44 18.66
CA GLY A 94 -6.29 5.23 19.56
C GLY A 94 -5.97 4.53 20.88
N THR A 95 -6.98 4.24 21.70
CA THR A 95 -6.87 3.59 23.00
C THR A 95 -7.75 2.33 23.07
N PRO A 96 -7.34 1.27 23.80
CA PRO A 96 -8.13 0.05 23.98
C PRO A 96 -9.56 0.27 24.52
N SER A 97 -9.88 1.43 25.09
CA SER A 97 -11.24 1.77 25.51
C SER A 97 -12.21 2.07 24.35
N HIS A 98 -11.74 2.14 23.11
CA HIS A 98 -12.56 2.28 21.90
C HIS A 98 -12.39 1.04 20.99
N PRO A 99 -12.94 -0.12 21.40
CA PRO A 99 -12.80 -1.35 20.63
C PRO A 99 -13.53 -1.26 19.29
N ILE A 100 -12.94 -1.88 18.27
CA ILE A 100 -13.52 -2.08 16.95
C ILE A 100 -13.70 -3.57 16.75
N ASP A 101 -14.87 -3.97 16.26
CA ASP A 101 -15.12 -5.35 15.87
C ASP A 101 -14.17 -5.74 14.71
N PRO A 102 -13.30 -6.76 14.87
CA PRO A 102 -12.37 -7.18 13.82
C PRO A 102 -13.04 -7.52 12.48
N SER A 103 -14.32 -7.89 12.48
CA SER A 103 -15.07 -8.18 11.25
C SER A 103 -15.33 -6.94 10.38
N LEU A 104 -15.24 -5.74 10.96
CA LEU A 104 -15.42 -4.45 10.27
C LEU A 104 -14.13 -3.92 9.66
N LEU A 105 -12.99 -4.56 9.91
CA LEU A 105 -11.71 -4.11 9.41
C LEU A 105 -11.62 -4.32 7.88
N PRO A 106 -10.97 -3.41 7.15
CA PRO A 106 -10.53 -3.71 5.79
C PRO A 106 -9.44 -4.80 5.82
N ALA A 107 -9.33 -5.53 4.73
CA ALA A 107 -8.26 -6.50 4.52
C ALA A 107 -7.18 -5.91 3.62
N TYR A 108 -5.91 -6.09 3.99
CA TYR A 108 -4.76 -5.53 3.28
C TYR A 108 -3.86 -6.63 2.75
N LEU A 109 -3.61 -6.59 1.44
CA LEU A 109 -2.57 -7.36 0.78
C LEU A 109 -1.37 -6.42 0.55
N GLY A 110 -0.46 -6.40 1.52
CA GLY A 110 0.80 -5.68 1.44
C GLY A 110 1.73 -6.30 0.40
N VAL A 111 1.95 -5.57 -0.70
CA VAL A 111 2.82 -5.98 -1.81
C VAL A 111 4.13 -5.21 -1.87
N GLY A 112 4.27 -4.15 -1.05
CA GLY A 112 5.52 -3.42 -0.91
C GLY A 112 6.55 -4.24 -0.13
N PRO A 113 7.76 -4.48 -0.65
CA PRO A 113 8.88 -4.94 0.14
C PRO A 113 9.20 -4.00 1.32
N ASN A 114 10.04 -4.44 2.26
CA ASN A 114 10.81 -3.58 3.17
C ASN A 114 10.09 -2.55 4.08
N ASN A 115 8.76 -2.50 4.18
CA ASN A 115 8.12 -1.76 5.28
C ASN A 115 8.09 -2.58 6.58
N MET A 116 8.32 -3.90 6.51
CA MET A 116 8.34 -4.84 7.64
C MET A 116 7.02 -4.95 8.44
N PHE A 117 5.91 -4.41 7.94
CA PHE A 117 4.63 -4.40 8.63
C PHE A 117 3.48 -4.91 7.73
N PRO A 118 2.71 -5.92 8.20
CA PRO A 118 2.94 -6.72 9.40
C PRO A 118 4.15 -7.67 9.30
N PHE A 119 4.67 -7.95 8.10
CA PHE A 119 5.71 -8.95 7.88
C PHE A 119 6.91 -8.39 7.13
N ALA A 120 8.05 -9.10 7.18
CA ALA A 120 9.25 -8.72 6.44
C ALA A 120 9.19 -9.06 4.94
N THR A 121 8.26 -9.92 4.51
CA THR A 121 8.17 -10.40 3.12
C THR A 121 6.75 -10.19 2.57
N PRO A 122 6.62 -9.66 1.34
CA PRO A 122 5.32 -9.55 0.66
C PRO A 122 4.67 -10.91 0.43
N THR A 123 3.35 -11.01 0.54
CA THR A 123 2.65 -12.30 0.41
C THR A 123 2.80 -12.90 -0.99
N ASN A 124 2.89 -12.08 -2.04
CA ASN A 124 3.12 -12.53 -3.41
C ASN A 124 4.54 -13.08 -3.64
N ALA A 125 5.49 -12.85 -2.73
CA ALA A 125 6.81 -13.48 -2.79
C ALA A 125 6.75 -15.01 -2.56
N ALA A 126 5.66 -15.50 -1.96
CA ALA A 126 5.40 -16.93 -1.75
C ALA A 126 4.80 -17.63 -2.99
N LEU A 127 4.56 -16.91 -4.09
CA LEU A 127 4.09 -17.52 -5.34
C LEU A 127 5.17 -18.45 -5.96
N PRO A 128 4.78 -19.36 -6.87
CA PRO A 128 5.75 -20.15 -7.63
C PRO A 128 6.76 -19.28 -8.39
N VAL A 129 7.93 -19.87 -8.67
CA VAL A 129 8.97 -19.23 -9.47
C VAL A 129 8.39 -18.75 -10.80
N GLY A 130 8.71 -17.52 -11.17
CA GLY A 130 8.17 -16.85 -12.36
C GLY A 130 6.90 -16.04 -12.10
N MET A 131 6.24 -16.22 -10.95
CA MET A 131 5.12 -15.38 -10.50
C MET A 131 5.46 -14.55 -9.25
N ASN A 132 6.51 -14.91 -8.52
CA ASN A 132 6.91 -14.25 -7.28
C ASN A 132 7.79 -13.00 -7.44
N GLN A 133 8.10 -12.61 -8.68
CA GLN A 133 9.05 -11.52 -8.95
C GLN A 133 8.48 -10.16 -8.57
N GLY A 134 7.17 -9.97 -8.59
CA GLY A 134 6.56 -8.70 -8.26
C GLY A 134 5.10 -8.66 -8.67
N VAL A 135 4.54 -7.46 -8.70
CA VAL A 135 3.19 -7.21 -9.17
C VAL A 135 3.12 -5.90 -9.94
N LEU A 136 2.58 -5.95 -11.16
CA LEU A 136 2.19 -4.78 -11.92
C LEU A 136 0.80 -4.33 -11.48
N ILE A 137 0.67 -3.09 -11.01
CA ILE A 137 -0.62 -2.46 -10.70
C ILE A 137 -0.96 -1.52 -11.85
N ASN A 138 -1.95 -1.89 -12.65
CA ASN A 138 -2.42 -1.12 -13.80
C ASN A 138 -3.91 -0.81 -13.67
N MET A 139 -4.23 0.14 -12.78
CA MET A 139 -5.62 0.54 -12.52
C MET A 139 -6.33 1.13 -13.75
N PRO A 140 -5.68 1.90 -14.66
CA PRO A 140 -6.30 2.35 -15.90
C PRO A 140 -6.83 1.21 -16.77
N ARG A 141 -6.20 0.02 -16.70
CA ARG A 141 -6.64 -1.19 -17.41
C ARG A 141 -7.41 -2.17 -16.53
N GLY A 142 -7.63 -1.84 -15.26
CA GLY A 142 -8.30 -2.72 -14.29
C GLY A 142 -7.56 -4.03 -14.05
N LEU A 143 -6.22 -4.01 -14.06
CA LEU A 143 -5.39 -5.21 -14.10
C LEU A 143 -4.33 -5.23 -13.00
N LEU A 144 -4.13 -6.43 -12.45
CA LEU A 144 -2.97 -6.81 -11.63
C LEU A 144 -2.28 -8.00 -12.31
N GLU A 145 -0.97 -7.90 -12.54
CA GLU A 145 -0.17 -8.98 -13.13
C GLU A 145 0.94 -9.40 -12.17
N PHE A 146 0.95 -10.66 -11.75
CA PHE A 146 2.04 -11.22 -10.96
C PHE A 146 3.12 -11.80 -11.88
N GLY A 147 4.39 -11.66 -11.49
CA GLY A 147 5.53 -12.15 -12.25
C GLY A 147 6.46 -11.02 -12.73
N PRO A 148 7.23 -11.23 -13.82
CA PRO A 148 8.11 -10.20 -14.37
C PRO A 148 7.32 -8.97 -14.80
N ASN A 149 7.94 -7.80 -14.73
CA ASN A 149 7.36 -6.59 -15.30
C ASN A 149 7.12 -6.77 -16.81
N SER A 150 5.86 -6.69 -17.23
CA SER A 150 5.42 -6.90 -18.61
C SER A 150 5.44 -5.61 -19.45
N LEU A 151 5.70 -4.45 -18.84
CA LEU A 151 5.67 -3.15 -19.51
C LEU A 151 7.06 -2.49 -19.62
N PRO A 152 7.25 -1.59 -20.60
CA PRO A 152 8.48 -0.84 -20.72
C PRO A 152 8.62 0.20 -19.58
N PRO A 153 9.74 0.20 -18.84
CA PRO A 153 9.95 1.16 -17.77
C PRO A 153 10.17 2.58 -18.29
N ILE A 154 9.64 3.55 -17.55
CA ILE A 154 10.03 4.97 -17.61
C ILE A 154 11.24 5.17 -16.71
N VAL A 155 11.12 4.77 -15.45
CA VAL A 155 12.15 4.94 -14.43
C VAL A 155 11.97 3.93 -13.29
N GLN A 156 13.09 3.52 -12.70
CA GLN A 156 13.14 2.68 -11.50
C GLN A 156 13.56 3.54 -10.31
N LEU A 157 12.86 3.38 -9.20
CA LEU A 157 13.15 4.00 -7.92
C LEU A 157 13.64 2.94 -6.96
N ASN A 158 14.81 3.20 -6.38
CA ASN A 158 15.32 2.42 -5.26
C ASN A 158 14.36 2.59 -4.09
N GLY A 159 13.77 1.46 -3.66
CA GLY A 159 12.82 1.44 -2.59
C GLY A 159 11.39 1.09 -3.01
N ALA A 160 10.75 0.29 -2.17
CA ALA A 160 9.32 0.13 -2.08
C ALA A 160 9.01 -0.16 -0.60
N PRO A 161 8.05 0.52 0.05
CA PRO A 161 7.35 1.72 -0.45
C PRO A 161 8.22 2.97 -0.49
N GLY A 162 9.31 3.01 0.30
CA GLY A 162 10.06 4.22 0.64
C GLY A 162 11.16 4.58 -0.35
N THR A 163 11.12 5.80 -0.89
CA THR A 163 12.15 6.34 -1.79
C THR A 163 12.36 7.84 -1.57
N MET A 164 13.21 8.48 -2.37
CA MET A 164 13.42 9.93 -2.37
C MET A 164 12.94 10.52 -3.69
N VAL A 165 12.13 11.58 -3.61
CA VAL A 165 11.57 12.28 -4.76
C VAL A 165 11.75 13.79 -4.60
N GLN A 166 11.58 14.53 -5.70
CA GLN A 166 11.39 15.97 -5.65
C GLN A 166 9.91 16.30 -5.81
N VAL A 167 9.36 17.04 -4.85
CA VAL A 167 7.97 17.52 -4.86
C VAL A 167 7.97 19.03 -5.06
N GLN A 168 7.17 19.48 -6.02
CA GLN A 168 6.91 20.89 -6.28
C GLN A 168 5.43 21.18 -6.05
N ILE A 169 5.14 22.18 -5.23
CA ILE A 169 3.79 22.65 -4.96
C ILE A 169 3.55 23.94 -5.75
N ASN A 170 2.52 23.92 -6.61
CA ASN A 170 2.23 24.96 -7.58
C ASN A 170 3.49 25.33 -8.39
N ASN A 171 3.84 26.60 -8.44
CA ASN A 171 5.05 27.12 -9.09
C ASN A 171 6.21 27.34 -8.10
N GLY A 172 6.15 26.73 -6.91
CA GLY A 172 7.20 26.82 -5.90
C GLY A 172 8.51 26.16 -6.33
N LEU A 173 9.53 26.23 -5.48
CA LEU A 173 10.78 25.50 -5.72
C LEU A 173 10.57 24.00 -5.41
N PRO A 174 11.02 23.08 -6.28
CA PRO A 174 11.04 21.65 -5.96
C PRO A 174 11.89 21.38 -4.72
N GLN A 175 11.36 20.56 -3.79
CA GLN A 175 12.06 20.14 -2.60
C GLN A 175 12.26 18.63 -2.59
N THR A 176 13.45 18.18 -2.21
CA THR A 176 13.74 16.74 -2.05
C THR A 176 13.17 16.25 -0.72
N VAL A 177 12.30 15.24 -0.76
CA VAL A 177 11.65 14.67 0.42
C VAL A 177 11.63 13.14 0.38
N PRO A 178 11.64 12.46 1.54
CA PRO A 178 11.29 11.05 1.60
C PRO A 178 9.84 10.86 1.20
N ALA A 179 9.55 9.80 0.45
CA ALA A 179 8.21 9.49 -0.03
C ALA A 179 7.86 8.00 0.04
N TYR A 180 6.59 7.71 0.27
CA TYR A 180 5.95 6.41 0.05
C TYR A 180 5.13 6.44 -1.23
N ILE A 181 5.43 5.52 -2.16
CA ILE A 181 4.61 5.25 -3.34
C ILE A 181 3.59 4.18 -2.96
N ASP A 182 2.38 4.61 -2.61
CA ASP A 182 1.45 3.82 -1.79
C ASP A 182 0.04 3.73 -2.40
N SER A 183 -0.27 2.58 -3.01
CA SER A 183 -1.56 2.32 -3.62
C SER A 183 -2.72 2.19 -2.63
N GLY A 184 -2.43 1.89 -1.35
CA GLY A 184 -3.40 1.83 -0.26
C GLY A 184 -3.57 3.16 0.49
N GLY A 185 -2.75 4.16 0.17
CA GLY A 185 -2.67 5.44 0.89
C GLY A 185 -3.82 6.43 0.64
N VAL A 186 -4.86 6.03 -0.10
CA VAL A 186 -6.04 6.86 -0.43
C VAL A 186 -5.62 8.20 -1.06
N GLY A 187 -5.91 9.33 -0.41
CA GLY A 187 -5.57 10.68 -0.89
C GLY A 187 -4.14 11.10 -0.64
N GLY A 188 -3.34 10.26 0.06
CA GLY A 188 -1.96 10.56 0.39
C GLY A 188 -1.80 11.58 1.51
N THR A 189 -0.55 11.95 1.78
CA THR A 189 -0.19 12.93 2.80
C THR A 189 0.93 13.84 2.36
N ILE A 190 0.88 15.10 2.79
CA ILE A 190 1.93 16.08 2.53
C ILE A 190 2.62 16.52 3.82
N PRO A 191 3.96 16.50 3.91
CA PRO A 191 4.67 17.06 5.05
C PRO A 191 4.47 18.58 5.09
N GLN A 192 4.21 19.12 6.29
CA GLN A 192 4.01 20.56 6.50
C GLN A 192 5.21 21.40 6.03
N SER A 193 6.42 20.84 5.96
CA SER A 193 7.59 21.51 5.37
C SER A 193 7.41 21.92 3.91
N LEU A 194 6.57 21.23 3.14
CA LEU A 194 6.23 21.59 1.76
C LEU A 194 5.13 22.65 1.67
N VAL A 195 4.34 22.83 2.72
CA VAL A 195 3.17 23.71 2.80
C VAL A 195 3.10 24.40 4.17
N PRO A 196 4.10 25.25 4.51
CA PRO A 196 4.28 25.77 5.88
C PRO A 196 3.10 26.60 6.40
N ASP A 197 2.29 27.15 5.50
CA ASP A 197 1.11 27.96 5.83
C ASP A 197 -0.14 27.12 6.17
N LEU A 198 -0.09 25.79 6.00
CA LEU A 198 -1.19 24.89 6.33
C LEU A 198 -0.91 24.15 7.65
N ALA A 199 -1.91 24.09 8.52
CA ALA A 199 -1.82 23.34 9.77
C ALA A 199 -1.87 21.82 9.51
N VAL A 200 -1.18 21.05 10.36
CA VAL A 200 -1.32 19.58 10.39
C VAL A 200 -2.77 19.18 10.62
N GLY A 201 -3.24 18.20 9.86
CA GLY A 201 -4.64 17.74 9.85
C GLY A 201 -5.52 18.44 8.82
N ASN A 202 -5.09 19.56 8.23
CA ASN A 202 -5.80 20.16 7.11
C ASN A 202 -5.58 19.36 5.82
N HIS A 203 -6.44 19.55 4.84
CA HIS A 203 -6.24 19.04 3.48
C HIS A 203 -5.62 20.12 2.59
N LEU A 204 -4.90 19.72 1.53
CA LEU A 204 -4.50 20.70 0.52
C LEU A 204 -5.74 21.34 -0.14
N PRO A 205 -5.70 22.64 -0.44
CA PRO A 205 -6.77 23.30 -1.17
C PRO A 205 -6.97 22.73 -2.58
N GLU A 206 -8.23 22.66 -3.03
CA GLU A 206 -8.56 22.34 -4.42
C GLU A 206 -7.88 23.29 -5.41
N GLY A 207 -7.49 22.77 -6.56
CA GLY A 207 -6.74 23.51 -7.57
C GLY A 207 -5.23 23.59 -7.31
N THR A 208 -4.75 23.16 -6.13
CA THR A 208 -3.30 23.04 -5.88
C THR A 208 -2.70 22.02 -6.85
N THR A 209 -1.60 22.39 -7.51
CA THR A 209 -0.84 21.47 -8.37
C THR A 209 0.31 20.86 -7.59
N ILE A 210 0.44 19.54 -7.63
CA ILE A 210 1.55 18.78 -7.06
C ILE A 210 2.28 18.13 -8.23
N THR A 211 3.53 18.51 -8.46
CA THR A 211 4.40 17.87 -9.45
C THR A 211 5.45 17.05 -8.73
N VAL A 212 5.56 15.77 -9.09
CA VAL A 212 6.51 14.84 -8.50
C VAL A 212 7.45 14.33 -9.57
N THR A 213 8.75 14.42 -9.28
CA THR A 213 9.83 13.96 -10.15
C THR A 213 10.83 13.14 -9.35
N THR A 214 11.67 12.40 -10.04
CA THR A 214 12.88 11.83 -9.41
C THR A 214 13.85 12.93 -9.01
N ILE A 215 14.82 12.63 -8.14
CA ILE A 215 15.87 13.58 -7.75
C ILE A 215 16.69 14.13 -8.93
N ASN A 216 16.67 13.43 -10.08
CA ASN A 216 17.35 13.82 -11.31
C ASN A 216 16.41 14.48 -12.33
N GLY A 217 15.18 14.82 -11.94
CA GLY A 217 14.23 15.58 -12.76
C GLY A 217 13.39 14.75 -13.75
N VAL A 218 13.47 13.41 -13.73
CA VAL A 218 12.55 12.58 -14.54
C VAL A 218 11.12 12.71 -13.98
N PRO A 219 10.12 13.11 -14.78
CA PRO A 219 8.73 13.22 -14.32
C PRO A 219 8.15 11.88 -13.89
N LEU A 220 7.45 11.86 -12.74
CA LEU A 220 6.68 10.71 -12.26
C LEU A 220 5.19 10.95 -12.47
N TYR A 221 4.66 12.06 -11.93
CA TYR A 221 3.29 12.50 -12.15
C TYR A 221 3.08 13.97 -11.80
N THR A 222 1.96 14.53 -12.30
CA THR A 222 1.42 15.81 -11.85
C THR A 222 -0.04 15.60 -11.45
N GLN A 223 -0.43 16.07 -10.27
CA GLN A 223 -1.78 16.03 -9.73
C GLN A 223 -2.32 17.44 -9.58
N THR A 224 -3.56 17.67 -10.03
CA THR A 224 -4.35 18.81 -9.55
C THR A 224 -5.29 18.32 -8.45
N VAL A 225 -5.18 18.91 -7.26
CA VAL A 225 -5.96 18.53 -6.08
C VAL A 225 -7.44 18.82 -6.32
N THR A 226 -8.30 17.87 -5.94
CA THR A 226 -9.77 17.98 -5.99
C THR A 226 -10.37 17.59 -4.65
N ALA A 227 -11.65 17.88 -4.41
CA ALA A 227 -12.36 17.44 -3.20
C ALA A 227 -12.23 15.92 -2.95
N ALA A 228 -12.28 15.12 -4.01
CA ALA A 228 -12.24 13.67 -3.94
C ALA A 228 -10.83 13.11 -3.72
N ASN A 229 -9.79 13.90 -4.01
CA ASN A 229 -8.40 13.47 -3.91
C ASN A 229 -7.53 14.65 -3.46
N SER A 230 -7.53 14.87 -2.14
CA SER A 230 -6.72 15.89 -1.48
C SER A 230 -5.88 15.30 -0.35
N PRO A 231 -4.53 15.36 -0.46
CA PRO A 231 -3.66 14.88 0.60
C PRO A 231 -3.87 15.63 1.91
N THR A 232 -3.73 14.90 3.02
CA THR A 232 -3.77 15.49 4.37
C THR A 232 -2.38 15.99 4.76
N VAL A 233 -2.31 17.18 5.35
CA VAL A 233 -1.08 17.76 5.90
C VAL A 233 -0.68 17.01 7.16
N VAL A 234 0.55 16.50 7.18
CA VAL A 234 1.16 15.79 8.30
C VAL A 234 2.38 16.55 8.81
N SER A 235 2.85 16.24 10.02
CA SER A 235 4.04 16.88 10.60
C SER A 235 5.24 16.79 9.67
N SER A 236 6.08 17.83 9.62
CA SER A 236 7.22 17.95 8.68
C SER A 236 8.23 16.79 8.70
N GLY A 237 8.28 16.01 9.79
CA GLY A 237 9.15 14.83 9.90
C GLY A 237 8.57 13.55 9.28
N ASN A 238 7.30 13.55 8.88
CA ASN A 238 6.69 12.42 8.20
C ASN A 238 7.03 12.44 6.69
N PRO A 239 7.06 11.28 6.02
CA PRO A 239 7.26 11.22 4.59
C PRO A 239 6.06 11.76 3.82
N PHE A 240 6.33 12.23 2.60
CA PHE A 240 5.28 12.40 1.60
C PHE A 240 4.67 11.04 1.28
N ASN A 241 3.36 10.95 1.13
CA ASN A 241 2.69 9.72 0.69
C ASN A 241 1.88 10.09 -0.55
N THR A 242 2.13 9.40 -1.66
CA THR A 242 1.49 9.71 -2.94
C THR A 242 -0.01 9.49 -2.93
N GLY A 243 -0.49 8.64 -2.03
CA GLY A 243 -1.79 7.99 -2.15
C GLY A 243 -1.88 7.17 -3.44
N ASN A 244 -3.11 6.83 -3.80
CA ASN A 244 -3.42 6.03 -4.98
C ASN A 244 -3.38 6.82 -6.30
N TYR A 245 -3.20 8.14 -6.26
CA TYR A 245 -3.24 8.99 -7.45
C TYR A 245 -2.31 8.54 -8.60
N PRO A 246 -0.99 8.31 -8.39
CA PRO A 246 -0.12 7.92 -9.50
C PRO A 246 -0.52 6.57 -10.12
N PHE A 247 -1.07 5.64 -9.33
CA PHE A 247 -1.59 4.38 -9.81
C PHE A 247 -2.88 4.56 -10.63
N SER A 248 -3.68 5.59 -10.34
CA SER A 248 -4.92 5.87 -11.07
C SER A 248 -4.70 6.38 -12.50
N ILE A 249 -3.50 6.91 -12.81
CA ILE A 249 -3.18 7.51 -14.11
C ILE A 249 -2.14 6.71 -14.91
N GLY A 250 -1.46 5.74 -14.30
CA GLY A 250 -0.42 4.97 -14.97
C GLY A 250 -0.07 3.65 -14.26
N PRO A 251 0.56 2.72 -14.99
CA PRO A 251 1.00 1.45 -14.44
C PRO A 251 2.25 1.62 -13.59
N ILE A 252 2.27 0.94 -12.45
CA ILE A 252 3.40 0.92 -11.54
C ILE A 252 3.68 -0.51 -11.14
N TYR A 253 4.91 -0.97 -11.37
CA TYR A 253 5.36 -2.30 -10.98
C TYR A 253 6.11 -2.24 -9.64
N ILE A 254 5.69 -3.11 -8.72
CA ILE A 254 6.32 -3.30 -7.41
C ILE A 254 7.14 -4.57 -7.46
N TRP A 255 8.47 -4.42 -7.42
CA TRP A 255 9.42 -5.52 -7.57
C TRP A 255 9.82 -6.09 -6.21
N ASN A 256 9.64 -7.40 -6.03
CA ASN A 256 10.23 -8.20 -4.94
C ASN A 256 11.72 -8.49 -5.16
N ASP A 257 12.49 -7.51 -5.66
CA ASP A 257 13.93 -7.66 -5.89
C ASP A 257 14.62 -8.09 -4.57
N PRO A 258 15.57 -9.06 -4.58
CA PRO A 258 16.39 -9.41 -3.42
C PRO A 258 17.17 -8.25 -2.78
N SER A 259 17.20 -7.07 -3.40
CA SER A 259 17.63 -5.84 -2.75
C SER A 259 16.89 -5.61 -1.42
N PRO A 260 17.59 -5.29 -0.32
CA PRO A 260 16.99 -5.13 0.99
C PRO A 260 15.96 -4.00 1.05
N ILE A 261 15.91 -3.11 0.05
CA ILE A 261 15.03 -1.94 0.04
C ILE A 261 13.79 -2.07 -0.88
N GLY A 262 13.74 -3.09 -1.74
CA GLY A 262 12.72 -3.20 -2.80
C GLY A 262 12.91 -2.20 -3.95
N THR A 263 12.11 -2.31 -5.01
CA THR A 263 12.14 -1.40 -6.16
C THR A 263 10.73 -1.07 -6.65
N THR A 264 10.46 0.21 -6.88
CA THR A 264 9.24 0.71 -7.52
C THR A 264 9.56 1.16 -8.94
N VAL A 265 8.78 0.73 -9.93
CA VAL A 265 9.00 1.07 -11.34
C VAL A 265 7.77 1.78 -11.89
N PHE A 266 7.96 2.98 -12.43
CA PHE A 266 6.93 3.66 -13.20
C PHE A 266 7.03 3.19 -14.65
N ASP A 267 5.95 2.66 -15.19
CA ASP A 267 5.92 2.07 -16.53
C ASP A 267 5.12 2.94 -17.50
N ARG A 268 5.34 2.73 -18.80
CA ARG A 268 4.53 3.36 -19.84
C ARG A 268 3.24 2.58 -20.02
N LEU A 269 2.11 3.28 -20.13
CA LEU A 269 0.91 2.70 -20.71
C LEU A 269 1.22 2.27 -22.15
N ALA A 270 1.05 0.97 -22.41
CA ALA A 270 1.09 0.40 -23.76
C ALA A 270 -0.24 0.63 -24.50
#